data_AF-A0A2V2Z6V9-F1
#
_entry.id   AF-A0A2V2Z6V9-F1
#
_cell.length_a   1.000
_cell.length_b   1.000
_cell.length_c   1.000
_cell.angle_alpha   90.00
_cell.angle_beta   90.00
_cell.angle_gamma   90.00
#
_symmetry.space_group_name_H-M   'P 1'
#
loop_
_entity.id
_entity.type
_entity.pdbx_description
1 polymer ?
#
loop_
_entity_poly.entity_id
_entity_poly.type
_entity_poly.pdbx_seq_one_letter_code
_entity_poly.pdbx_strand_id
1 'polypeptide(L)' 'MKNLKKLQKNQLKNISGGANLPETDFCMYYCNGTIVCATCSDDFKCPDTNSDI' A
#
# COMPACT_ATOMS: atom_id res chain seq x y z
N MET A 1 18.21 24.63 -16.70
CA MET A 1 17.26 23.53 -16.41
C MET A 1 17.00 22.77 -17.70
N LYS A 2 17.26 21.45 -17.75
CA LYS A 2 16.97 20.64 -18.94
C LYS A 2 15.46 20.35 -18.97
N ASN A 3 14.78 20.73 -20.04
CA ASN A 3 13.38 20.34 -20.26
C ASN A 3 13.30 18.81 -20.39
N LEU A 4 12.77 18.15 -19.36
CA LEU A 4 12.55 16.71 -19.38
C LEU A 4 11.38 16.43 -20.32
N LYS A 5 11.64 15.74 -21.44
CA LYS A 5 10.60 15.32 -22.37
C LYS A 5 9.63 14.39 -21.65
N LYS A 6 8.32 14.66 -21.75
CA LYS A 6 7.28 13.76 -21.25
C LYS A 6 7.42 12.39 -21.92
N LEU A 7 7.46 11.33 -21.12
CA LEU A 7 7.53 9.96 -21.62
C LEU A 7 6.19 9.57 -22.26
N GLN A 8 6.27 8.85 -23.39
CA GLN A 8 5.08 8.29 -24.03
C GLN A 8 4.62 7.00 -23.34
N LYS A 9 3.35 6.63 -23.51
CA LYS A 9 2.72 5.46 -22.86
C LYS A 9 3.50 4.16 -23.05
N ASN A 10 4.07 3.95 -24.23
CA ASN A 10 4.85 2.74 -24.53
C ASN A 10 6.21 2.73 -23.83
N GLN A 11 6.78 3.90 -23.53
CA GLN A 11 8.04 4.02 -22.79
C GLN A 11 7.81 3.71 -21.30
N LEU A 12 6.66 4.12 -20.72
CA LEU A 12 6.31 3.81 -19.33
C LEU A 12 6.30 2.30 -19.03
N LYS A 13 5.83 1.49 -19.98
CA LYS A 13 5.76 0.03 -19.83
C LYS A 13 7.12 -0.66 -19.76
N ASN A 14 8.14 -0.03 -20.33
CA ASN A 14 9.49 -0.58 -20.44
C ASN A 14 10.47 0.08 -19.47
N ILE A 15 9.98 0.90 -18.52
CA ILE A 15 10.81 1.41 -17.44
C ILE A 15 11.16 0.22 -16.55
N SER A 16 12.42 -0.19 -16.60
CA SER A 16 12.99 -1.15 -15.66
C SER A 16 13.53 -0.43 -14.43
N GLY A 17 13.43 -1.09 -13.28
CA GLY A 17 13.76 -0.50 -11.98
C GLY A 17 12.53 0.02 -11.25
N GLY A 18 12.61 -0.03 -9.93
CA GLY A 18 11.60 0.40 -8.98
C GLY A 18 12.25 0.48 -7.60
N ALA A 19 11.60 1.16 -6.66
CA ALA A 19 12.05 1.09 -5.27
C ALA A 19 11.88 -0.35 -4.79
N ASN A 20 12.94 -0.96 -4.27
CA ASN A 20 12.82 -2.13 -3.42
C ASN A 20 12.18 -1.64 -2.12
N LEU A 21 10.85 -1.57 -2.13
CA LEU A 21 10.09 -1.38 -0.91
C LEU A 21 10.35 -2.63 -0.06
N PRO A 22 10.67 -2.48 1.23
CA PRO A 22 10.76 -3.64 2.11
C PRO A 22 9.46 -4.44 1.99
N GLU A 23 9.59 -5.77 1.95
CA GLU A 23 8.42 -6.63 2.00
C GLU A 23 7.64 -6.30 3.27
N THR A 24 6.41 -5.85 3.10
CA THR A 24 5.54 -5.48 4.21
C THR A 24 4.96 -6.75 4.79
N ASP A 25 5.27 -7.05 6.05
CA ASP A 25 4.59 -8.12 6.76
C ASP A 25 3.13 -7.76 7.00
N PHE A 26 2.24 -8.70 6.70
CA PHE A 26 0.80 -8.58 6.94
C PHE A 26 0.40 -9.44 8.14
N CYS A 27 -0.31 -8.83 9.07
CA CYS A 27 -0.84 -9.44 10.27
C CYS A 27 -2.36 -9.56 10.20
N MET A 28 -2.88 -10.61 10.82
CA MET A 28 -4.32 -10.82 10.97
C MET A 28 -4.74 -10.36 12.37
N TYR A 29 -5.45 -9.24 12.43
CA TYR A 29 -5.95 -8.66 13.68
C TYR A 29 -7.39 -9.08 13.94
N TYR A 30 -7.72 -9.38 15.19
CA TYR A 30 -9.08 -9.68 15.60
C TYR A 30 -9.74 -8.44 16.21
N CYS A 31 -10.76 -7.92 15.53
CA CYS A 31 -11.46 -6.68 15.87
C CYS A 31 -12.95 -6.94 15.99
N ASN A 32 -13.50 -6.88 17.22
CA ASN A 32 -14.94 -6.95 17.49
C ASN A 32 -15.67 -8.10 16.76
N GLY A 33 -15.06 -9.28 16.65
CA GLY A 33 -15.65 -10.43 15.95
C GLY A 33 -15.17 -10.65 14.51
N THR A 34 -14.47 -9.67 13.92
CA THR A 34 -14.01 -9.68 12.53
C THR A 34 -12.49 -9.82 12.45
N ILE A 35 -12.01 -10.55 11.45
CA ILE A 35 -10.58 -10.64 11.16
C ILE A 35 -10.21 -9.57 10.11
N VAL A 36 -9.22 -8.74 10.42
CA VAL A 36 -8.72 -7.65 9.57
C VAL A 36 -7.28 -7.97 9.15
N CYS A 37 -7.03 -7.97 7.84
CA CYS A 37 -5.68 -8.09 7.28
C CYS A 37 -5.08 -6.70 7.07
N ALA A 38 -3.98 -6.39 7.76
CA ALA A 38 -3.29 -5.11 7.66
C ALA A 38 -1.78 -5.27 7.86
N THR A 39 -1.00 -4.25 7.54
CA THR A 39 0.42 -4.20 7.85
C THR A 39 0.65 -4.41 9.34
N CYS A 40 1.58 -5.30 9.70
CA CYS A 40 1.98 -5.50 11.08
C CYS A 40 2.52 -4.18 11.66
N SER A 41 1.91 -3.73 12.76
CA SER A 41 2.27 -2.52 13.48
C SER A 41 1.89 -2.66 14.97
N ASP A 42 2.76 -2.18 15.86
CA ASP A 42 2.50 -2.08 17.30
C ASP A 42 1.43 -1.02 17.62
N ASP A 43 1.26 -0.05 16.71
CA ASP A 43 0.27 1.03 16.82
C ASP A 43 -1.05 0.69 16.10
N PHE A 44 -1.24 -0.56 15.66
CA PHE A 44 -2.47 -0.95 15.00
C PHE A 44 -3.69 -0.72 15.91
N LYS A 45 -4.70 -0.05 15.38
CA LYS A 45 -6.00 0.12 16.03
C LYS A 45 -7.07 -0.46 15.14
N CYS A 46 -7.96 -1.24 15.76
CA CYS A 46 -9.14 -1.70 15.07
C CYS A 46 -9.91 -0.50 14.53
N PRO A 47 -10.36 -0.55 13.25
CA PRO A 47 -11.21 0.51 12.74
C PRO A 47 -12.47 0.58 13.60
N ASP A 48 -12.87 1.79 13.97
CA ASP A 48 -14.16 2.00 14.60
C ASP A 48 -15.22 1.53 13.62
N THR A 49 -15.85 0.41 13.93
CA THR A 49 -16.98 -0.13 13.17
C THR A 49 -18.22 0.73 13.42
N ASN A 50 -18.17 1.99 13.02
CA ASN A 50 -19.34 2.67 12.53
C ASN A 50 -19.50 2.16 11.11
N SER A 51 -20.28 1.10 10.95
CA SER A 51 -20.71 0.63 9.64
C SER A 51 -21.36 1.79 8.90
N ASP A 52 -20.59 2.50 8.09
CA ASP A 52 -21.10 3.34 7.01
C ASP A 52 -21.70 2.39 5.96
N ILE A 53 -22.88 1.86 6.27
CA ILE A 53 -23.86 1.32 5.32
C ILE A 53 -25.03 2.28 5.32
#